data_AF-A0A9W6KI10-F1
#
_entry.id   AF-A0A9W6KI10-F1
#
_cell.length_a   1.000
_cell.length_b   1.000
_cell.length_c   1.000
_cell.angle_alpha   90.00
_cell.angle_beta   90.00
_cell.angle_gamma   90.00
#
_symmetry.space_group_name_H-M   'P 1'
#
loop_
_entity.id
_entity.type
_entity.pdbx_description
1 polymer ?
#
loop_
_entity_poly.entity_id
_entity_poly.type
_entity_poly.pdbx_seq_one_letter_code
_entity_poly.pdbx_strand_id
1 'polypeptide(L)'
;MLMPSPIPRTGRVNGLFCRGHLYRYANLYEMVERRRAEKIVDALTEVMPGRPTALEHRHPFDEVRAPYDKDLVDPRSKLHALTILSAEQQVMMYYMNVGPQYMEPIARQLYQEISLIEQEHVTHYESLVDPGETMWERLITHEYNECWLYYSFMEQESDPRIKAIWELHLQMELAQLQQAADLLRQYDGREPEQIVGAAGVPEPLLFEPNKEFLRGLLATQMDLTKLGEGYVREAHERFEWMQEQLHAGGKPPSEEVIDMHREKFGDEYRIETEGPHPVESLRAREGARRA
;
A
#
# COMPACT_ATOMS: atom_id res chain seq x y z
N MET A 1 14.27 -24.41 12.74
CA MET A 1 13.07 -24.87 12.01
C MET A 1 12.21 -23.63 11.82
N LEU A 2 12.36 -22.95 10.69
CA LEU A 2 11.74 -21.65 10.43
C LEU A 2 10.22 -21.86 10.29
N MET A 3 9.47 -21.47 11.31
CA MET A 3 8.03 -21.28 11.17
C MET A 3 7.81 -20.20 10.09
N PRO A 4 7.00 -20.45 9.05
CA PRO A 4 6.69 -19.41 8.08
C PRO A 4 5.95 -18.28 8.81
N SER A 5 6.47 -17.05 8.71
CA SER A 5 5.72 -15.85 9.12
C SER A 5 4.33 -15.90 8.45
N PRO A 6 3.24 -15.56 9.15
CA PRO A 6 1.88 -15.56 8.59
C PRO A 6 1.59 -14.37 7.65
N ILE A 7 2.39 -13.30 7.72
CA ILE A 7 2.18 -12.06 6.95
C ILE A 7 2.70 -12.06 5.50
N PRO A 8 3.68 -12.87 5.05
CA PRO A 8 4.29 -12.70 3.74
C PRO A 8 3.35 -13.12 2.60
N ARG A 9 2.14 -13.65 2.84
CA ARG A 9 1.16 -13.97 1.77
C ARG A 9 0.09 -12.88 1.58
N THR A 10 -0.25 -12.12 2.61
CA THR A 10 -1.36 -11.15 2.56
C THR A 10 -0.95 -9.81 1.94
N GLY A 11 0.26 -9.33 2.21
CA GLY A 11 0.81 -8.11 1.59
C GLY A 11 1.05 -8.21 0.07
N ARG A 12 1.07 -9.42 -0.51
CA ARG A 12 1.29 -9.64 -1.96
C ARG A 12 0.08 -9.27 -2.81
N VAL A 13 -1.13 -9.43 -2.30
CA VAL A 13 -2.35 -9.16 -3.07
C VAL A 13 -2.64 -7.66 -3.11
N ASN A 14 -2.27 -6.92 -2.05
CA ASN A 14 -2.67 -5.53 -1.92
C ASN A 14 -1.75 -4.53 -2.66
N GLY A 15 -0.46 -4.83 -2.81
CA GLY A 15 0.44 -4.05 -3.70
C GLY A 15 0.06 -4.09 -5.19
N LEU A 16 -0.99 -4.85 -5.56
CA LEU A 16 -1.60 -4.84 -6.87
C LEU A 16 -2.59 -3.67 -7.07
N PHE A 17 -3.28 -3.23 -6.01
CA PHE A 17 -4.33 -2.20 -6.08
C PHE A 17 -3.75 -0.79 -6.23
N CYS A 18 -2.75 -0.43 -5.42
CA CYS A 18 -2.12 0.90 -5.47
C CYS A 18 -1.50 1.26 -6.84
N ARG A 19 -1.16 0.25 -7.66
CA ARG A 19 -0.61 0.49 -9.02
C ARG A 19 -1.66 0.78 -10.08
N GLY A 20 -2.88 0.26 -9.90
CA GLY A 20 -4.01 0.71 -10.70
C GLY A 20 -4.25 2.21 -10.51
N HIS A 21 -4.09 2.70 -9.28
CA HIS A 21 -4.23 4.13 -8.96
C HIS A 21 -3.11 4.96 -9.60
N LEU A 22 -1.85 4.52 -9.51
CA LEU A 22 -0.73 5.20 -10.18
C LEU A 22 -0.98 5.39 -11.69
N TYR A 23 -1.49 4.35 -12.36
CA TYR A 23 -1.85 4.41 -13.78
C TYR A 23 -2.91 5.49 -14.06
N ARG A 24 -3.97 5.55 -13.24
CA ARG A 24 -5.06 6.52 -13.38
C ARG A 24 -4.60 7.95 -13.10
N TYR A 25 -3.80 8.13 -12.05
CA TYR A 25 -3.22 9.43 -11.73
C TYR A 25 -2.21 9.89 -12.77
N ALA A 26 -1.42 9.01 -13.37
CA ALA A 26 -0.50 9.39 -14.45
C ALA A 26 -1.25 9.91 -15.68
N ASN A 27 -2.37 9.27 -16.05
CA ASN A 27 -3.25 9.74 -17.13
C ASN A 27 -3.90 11.09 -16.76
N LEU A 28 -4.45 11.23 -15.55
CA LEU A 28 -5.00 12.50 -15.08
C LEU A 28 -3.93 13.62 -15.06
N TYR A 29 -2.71 13.29 -14.64
CA TYR A 29 -1.58 14.21 -14.57
C TYR A 29 -1.20 14.74 -15.95
N GLU A 30 -1.11 13.88 -16.97
CA GLU A 30 -0.87 14.34 -18.35
C GLU A 30 -2.03 15.21 -18.88
N MET A 31 -3.28 14.90 -18.50
CA MET A 31 -4.44 15.69 -18.90
C MET A 31 -4.47 17.09 -18.31
N VAL A 32 -4.17 17.23 -17.03
CA VAL A 32 -4.28 18.48 -16.25
C VAL A 32 -3.01 19.32 -16.38
N GLU A 33 -1.85 18.70 -16.10
CA GLU A 33 -0.56 19.41 -16.02
C GLU A 33 0.20 19.42 -17.35
N ARG A 34 -0.24 18.64 -18.35
CA ARG A 34 0.45 18.48 -19.64
C ARG A 34 1.91 18.01 -19.48
N ARG A 35 2.16 17.22 -18.43
CA ARG A 35 3.48 16.68 -18.10
C ARG A 35 3.40 15.16 -18.02
N ARG A 36 4.48 14.50 -18.43
CA ARG A 36 4.63 13.04 -18.35
C ARG A 36 5.05 12.63 -16.94
N ALA A 37 4.40 11.59 -16.42
CA ALA A 37 4.73 11.04 -15.10
C ALA A 37 6.09 10.32 -15.06
N GLU A 38 6.72 10.06 -16.21
CA GLU A 38 8.02 9.38 -16.34
C GLU A 38 9.11 10.00 -15.46
N LYS A 39 9.18 11.34 -15.40
CA LYS A 39 10.15 12.04 -14.54
C LYS A 39 9.86 11.93 -13.05
N ILE A 40 8.63 11.58 -12.67
CA ILE A 40 8.22 11.41 -11.27
C ILE A 40 8.51 9.99 -10.82
N VAL A 41 8.17 8.99 -11.65
CA VAL A 41 8.42 7.57 -11.34
C VAL A 41 9.88 7.18 -11.54
N ASP A 42 10.64 7.97 -12.29
CA ASP A 42 12.09 7.87 -12.51
C ASP A 42 12.58 6.45 -12.85
N ALA A 43 11.83 5.76 -13.71
CA ALA A 43 12.05 4.37 -14.10
C ALA A 43 12.13 3.35 -12.95
N LEU A 44 11.78 3.72 -11.71
CA LEU A 44 11.76 2.83 -10.55
C LEU A 44 10.61 1.82 -10.63
N THR A 45 9.49 2.22 -11.24
CA THR A 45 8.32 1.37 -11.46
C THR A 45 7.68 1.67 -12.82
N GLU A 46 6.88 0.72 -13.30
CA GLU A 46 6.07 0.86 -14.51
C GLU A 46 4.71 1.51 -14.21
N VAL A 47 4.14 2.14 -15.24
CA VAL A 47 2.81 2.78 -15.21
C VAL A 47 1.97 2.08 -16.25
N MET A 48 1.13 1.14 -15.83
CA MET A 48 0.33 0.31 -16.73
C MET A 48 -0.97 -0.11 -16.05
N PRO A 49 -2.01 -0.50 -16.82
CA PRO A 49 -3.29 -0.86 -16.24
C PRO A 49 -3.16 -1.98 -15.20
N GLY A 50 -3.66 -1.74 -13.99
CA GLY A 50 -3.81 -2.76 -12.97
C GLY A 50 -5.20 -3.39 -13.01
N ARG A 51 -5.65 -3.86 -11.85
CA ARG A 51 -7.06 -4.23 -11.68
C ARG A 51 -7.96 -3.01 -11.98
N PRO A 52 -9.11 -3.21 -12.66
CA PRO A 52 -10.12 -2.16 -12.81
C PRO A 52 -10.60 -1.65 -11.45
N THR A 53 -10.56 -0.33 -11.23
CA THR A 53 -10.89 0.29 -9.93
C THR A 53 -12.32 0.01 -9.50
N ALA A 54 -13.23 -0.12 -10.47
CA ALA A 54 -14.59 -0.61 -10.23
C ALA A 54 -14.59 -1.88 -9.35
N LEU A 55 -13.77 -2.86 -9.74
CA LEU A 55 -13.71 -4.19 -9.14
C LEU A 55 -12.87 -4.25 -7.86
N GLU A 56 -12.27 -3.16 -7.40
CA GLU A 56 -11.41 -3.16 -6.22
C GLU A 56 -12.22 -3.21 -4.93
N HIS A 57 -13.36 -2.53 -4.90
CA HIS A 57 -14.27 -2.49 -3.76
C HIS A 57 -14.77 -3.89 -3.36
N ARG A 58 -14.73 -4.15 -2.05
CA ARG A 58 -15.26 -5.38 -1.46
C ARG A 58 -16.33 -5.08 -0.44
N HIS A 59 -17.13 -6.09 -0.13
CA HIS A 59 -18.09 -5.97 0.95
C HIS A 59 -17.34 -5.83 2.30
N PRO A 60 -17.72 -4.93 3.22
CA PRO A 60 -16.97 -4.66 4.46
C PRO A 60 -16.67 -5.91 5.30
N PHE A 61 -17.61 -6.85 5.38
CA PHE A 61 -17.42 -8.14 6.06
C PHE A 61 -16.29 -9.01 5.46
N ASP A 62 -16.00 -8.84 4.17
CA ASP A 62 -14.90 -9.54 3.48
C ASP A 62 -13.58 -8.79 3.57
N GLU A 63 -13.55 -7.56 4.09
CA GLU A 63 -12.31 -6.78 4.17
C GLU A 63 -11.50 -7.09 5.43
N VAL A 64 -12.19 -7.39 6.53
CA VAL A 64 -11.60 -7.74 7.83
C VAL A 64 -10.77 -9.03 7.76
N ARG A 65 -9.75 -9.11 8.61
CA ARG A 65 -8.84 -10.25 8.78
C ARG A 65 -8.89 -10.80 10.20
N ALA A 66 -8.43 -12.04 10.34
CA ALA A 66 -8.05 -12.55 11.64
C ALA A 66 -6.82 -11.77 12.15
N PRO A 67 -6.90 -11.17 13.34
CA PRO A 67 -5.74 -10.54 13.95
C PRO A 67 -4.67 -11.57 14.28
N TYR A 68 -3.41 -11.15 14.30
CA TYR A 68 -2.36 -11.99 14.88
C TYR A 68 -2.56 -12.17 16.38
N ASP A 69 -1.99 -13.21 16.96
CA ASP A 69 -1.90 -13.38 18.41
C ASP A 69 -0.65 -12.64 18.92
N LYS A 70 -0.85 -11.61 19.74
CA LYS A 70 0.23 -10.71 20.20
C LYS A 70 1.32 -11.42 21.02
N ASP A 71 1.01 -12.56 21.65
CA ASP A 71 1.91 -13.31 22.53
C ASP A 71 2.68 -14.40 21.78
N LEU A 72 2.20 -14.82 20.60
CA LEU A 72 2.82 -15.87 19.77
C LEU A 72 3.49 -15.34 18.51
N VAL A 73 3.07 -14.17 18.01
CA VAL A 73 3.57 -13.65 16.73
C VAL A 73 5.03 -13.22 16.83
N ASP A 74 5.79 -13.47 15.76
CA ASP A 74 7.15 -12.93 15.63
C ASP A 74 7.09 -11.39 15.65
N PRO A 75 7.89 -10.69 16.48
CA PRO A 75 7.93 -9.23 16.54
C PRO A 75 8.12 -8.56 15.17
N ARG A 76 8.87 -9.18 14.24
CA ARG A 76 9.04 -8.66 12.87
C ARG A 76 7.73 -8.56 12.11
N SER A 77 6.80 -9.47 12.39
CA SER A 77 5.47 -9.44 11.78
C SER A 77 4.68 -8.22 12.28
N LYS A 78 4.83 -7.83 13.55
CA LYS A 78 4.24 -6.58 14.07
C LYS A 78 4.82 -5.36 13.34
N LEU A 79 6.14 -5.32 13.15
CA LEU A 79 6.82 -4.26 12.39
C LEU A 79 6.33 -4.14 10.95
N HIS A 80 6.21 -5.28 10.25
CA HIS A 80 5.69 -5.29 8.88
C HIS A 80 4.23 -4.85 8.81
N ALA A 81 3.38 -5.35 9.72
CA ALA A 81 1.98 -4.96 9.78
C ALA A 81 1.84 -3.46 10.02
N LEU A 82 2.58 -2.92 10.99
CA LEU A 82 2.55 -1.51 11.32
C LEU A 82 3.09 -0.64 10.17
N THR A 83 4.21 -1.03 9.55
CA THR A 83 4.79 -0.29 8.41
C THR A 83 3.81 -0.19 7.25
N ILE A 84 3.16 -1.30 6.88
CA ILE A 84 2.16 -1.29 5.80
C ILE A 84 0.94 -0.47 6.20
N LEU A 85 0.40 -0.68 7.41
CA LEU A 85 -0.74 0.08 7.91
C LEU A 85 -0.47 1.58 7.90
N SER A 86 0.70 2.02 8.38
CA SER A 86 1.09 3.44 8.41
C SER A 86 1.21 4.03 7.01
N ALA A 87 1.72 3.26 6.04
CA ALA A 87 1.78 3.70 4.64
C ALA A 87 0.37 3.91 4.06
N GLU A 88 -0.53 2.95 4.26
CA GLU A 88 -1.92 3.04 3.76
C GLU A 88 -2.69 4.17 4.46
N GLN A 89 -2.49 4.35 5.78
CA GLN A 89 -3.06 5.48 6.52
C GLN A 89 -2.54 6.82 6.00
N GLN A 90 -1.25 6.94 5.67
CA GLN A 90 -0.67 8.15 5.11
C GLN A 90 -1.29 8.49 3.74
N VAL A 91 -1.46 7.50 2.87
CA VAL A 91 -2.10 7.65 1.55
C VAL A 91 -3.59 8.02 1.70
N MET A 92 -4.32 7.31 2.55
CA MET A 92 -5.72 7.62 2.87
C MET A 92 -5.89 9.05 3.38
N MET A 93 -5.09 9.45 4.38
CA MET A 93 -5.12 10.81 4.94
C MET A 93 -4.76 11.86 3.90
N TYR A 94 -3.82 11.57 2.99
CA TYR A 94 -3.49 12.48 1.90
C TYR A 94 -4.72 12.74 1.01
N TYR A 95 -5.40 11.70 0.52
CA TYR A 95 -6.57 11.90 -0.34
C TYR A 95 -7.73 12.56 0.39
N MET A 96 -7.98 12.23 1.67
CA MET A 96 -9.03 12.85 2.46
C MET A 96 -8.79 14.34 2.74
N ASN A 97 -7.52 14.77 2.87
CA ASN A 97 -7.18 16.17 3.12
C ASN A 97 -6.99 16.99 1.83
N VAL A 98 -6.50 16.38 0.75
CA VAL A 98 -6.23 17.07 -0.53
C VAL A 98 -7.45 17.02 -1.46
N GLY A 99 -8.21 15.93 -1.47
CA GLY A 99 -9.39 15.76 -2.33
C GLY A 99 -10.44 16.88 -2.19
N PRO A 100 -10.72 17.42 -0.99
CA PRO A 100 -11.64 18.56 -0.82
C PRO A 100 -11.12 19.91 -1.33
N GLN A 101 -9.83 20.03 -1.67
CA GLN A 101 -9.27 21.28 -2.18
C GLN A 101 -9.83 21.61 -3.59
N TYR A 102 -9.58 22.84 -4.04
CA TYR A 102 -9.98 23.23 -5.40
C TYR A 102 -9.14 22.48 -6.44
N MET A 103 -9.82 21.72 -7.28
CA MET A 103 -9.27 21.01 -8.43
C MET A 103 -10.38 20.79 -9.47
N GLU A 104 -9.97 20.38 -10.68
CA GLU A 104 -10.89 20.01 -11.75
C GLU A 104 -11.93 18.97 -11.28
N PRO A 105 -13.21 19.05 -11.68
CA PRO A 105 -14.25 18.15 -11.18
C PRO A 105 -13.92 16.66 -11.33
N ILE A 106 -13.32 16.26 -12.46
CA ILE A 106 -12.93 14.86 -12.69
C ILE A 106 -11.78 14.42 -11.78
N ALA A 107 -10.84 15.31 -11.48
CA ALA A 107 -9.76 15.04 -10.55
C ALA A 107 -10.33 14.81 -9.14
N ARG A 108 -11.26 15.67 -8.70
CA ARG A 108 -11.93 15.51 -7.40
C ARG A 108 -12.65 14.17 -7.28
N GLN A 109 -13.37 13.78 -8.32
CA GLN A 109 -14.10 12.51 -8.33
C GLN A 109 -13.15 11.30 -8.28
N LEU A 110 -12.05 11.33 -9.04
CA LEU A 110 -11.02 10.28 -8.97
C LEU A 110 -10.39 10.18 -7.58
N TYR A 111 -10.06 11.32 -6.95
CA TYR A 111 -9.52 11.35 -5.59
C TYR A 111 -10.49 10.75 -4.59
N GLN A 112 -11.79 11.05 -4.71
CA GLN A 112 -12.82 10.50 -3.82
C GLN A 112 -12.99 8.99 -3.99
N GLU A 113 -13.05 8.50 -5.23
CA GLU A 113 -13.15 7.06 -5.51
C GLU A 113 -11.97 6.29 -4.92
N ILE A 114 -10.74 6.73 -5.23
CA ILE A 114 -9.54 6.07 -4.72
C ILE A 114 -9.46 6.19 -3.19
N SER A 115 -9.82 7.34 -2.61
CA SER A 115 -9.86 7.51 -1.16
C SER A 115 -10.80 6.52 -0.45
N LEU A 116 -11.87 6.05 -1.09
CA LEU A 116 -12.73 5.01 -0.51
C LEU A 116 -12.02 3.66 -0.48
N ILE A 117 -11.26 3.34 -1.52
CA ILE A 117 -10.48 2.10 -1.59
C ILE A 117 -9.35 2.10 -0.57
N GLU A 118 -8.65 3.22 -0.41
CA GLU A 118 -7.58 3.30 0.60
C GLU A 118 -8.13 3.20 2.03
N GLN A 119 -9.38 3.62 2.29
CA GLN A 119 -10.06 3.36 3.57
C GLN A 119 -10.34 1.85 3.77
N GLU A 120 -10.71 1.13 2.71
CA GLU A 120 -10.84 -0.33 2.75
C GLU A 120 -9.48 -0.99 3.03
N HIS A 121 -8.40 -0.51 2.42
CA HIS A 121 -7.04 -1.00 2.71
C HIS A 121 -6.63 -0.75 4.16
N VAL A 122 -6.89 0.44 4.71
CA VAL A 122 -6.63 0.72 6.13
C VAL A 122 -7.41 -0.26 7.01
N THR A 123 -8.70 -0.49 6.74
CA THR A 123 -9.51 -1.47 7.49
C THR A 123 -8.91 -2.88 7.41
N HIS A 124 -8.44 -3.28 6.21
CA HIS A 124 -7.78 -4.56 6.00
C HIS A 124 -6.57 -4.76 6.90
N TYR A 125 -5.65 -3.79 6.88
CA TYR A 125 -4.38 -3.91 7.58
C TYR A 125 -4.51 -3.66 9.08
N GLU A 126 -5.40 -2.75 9.47
CA GLU A 126 -5.69 -2.48 10.89
C GLU A 126 -6.29 -3.72 11.56
N SER A 127 -7.15 -4.46 10.85
CA SER A 127 -7.71 -5.70 11.39
C SER A 127 -6.71 -6.83 11.60
N LEU A 128 -5.47 -6.72 11.08
CA LEU A 128 -4.40 -7.66 11.42
C LEU A 128 -3.83 -7.43 12.83
N VAL A 129 -3.96 -6.21 13.36
CA VAL A 129 -3.42 -5.83 14.68
C VAL A 129 -4.28 -6.45 15.77
N ASP A 130 -3.63 -7.07 16.77
CA ASP A 130 -4.33 -7.70 17.89
C ASP A 130 -5.09 -6.64 18.72
N PRO A 131 -6.42 -6.78 18.89
CA PRO A 131 -7.22 -5.85 19.67
C PRO A 131 -6.91 -5.90 21.18
N GLY A 132 -6.23 -6.94 21.65
CA GLY A 132 -5.77 -7.13 23.02
C GLY A 132 -4.46 -6.42 23.36
N GLU A 133 -3.80 -5.78 22.40
CA GLU A 133 -2.60 -4.99 22.67
C GLU A 133 -2.91 -3.74 23.50
N THR A 134 -2.17 -3.54 24.58
CA THR A 134 -2.28 -2.35 25.42
C THR A 134 -1.70 -1.13 24.71
N MET A 135 -2.10 0.07 25.14
CA MET A 135 -1.54 1.32 24.61
C MET A 135 -0.02 1.39 24.78
N TRP A 136 0.53 0.80 25.84
CA TRP A 136 1.97 0.75 26.08
C TRP A 136 2.68 -0.24 25.16
N GLU A 137 2.09 -1.42 24.91
CA GLU A 137 2.61 -2.38 23.92
C GLU A 137 2.67 -1.75 22.52
N ARG A 138 1.62 -1.00 22.16
CA ARG A 138 1.56 -0.26 20.90
C ARG A 138 2.60 0.84 20.84
N LEU A 139 2.73 1.67 21.88
CA LEU A 139 3.74 2.72 21.94
C LEU A 139 5.15 2.17 21.72
N ILE A 140 5.51 1.10 22.44
CA ILE A 140 6.81 0.44 22.28
C ILE A 140 7.00 -0.08 20.87
N THR A 141 6.00 -0.75 20.31
CA THR A 141 6.07 -1.30 18.96
C THR A 141 6.21 -0.21 17.90
N HIS A 142 5.56 0.94 18.09
CA HIS A 142 5.68 2.10 17.21
C HIS A 142 7.09 2.69 17.21
N GLU A 143 7.60 3.07 18.38
CA GLU A 143 8.95 3.65 18.53
C GLU A 143 10.03 2.67 18.05
N TYR A 144 9.82 1.37 18.30
CA TYR A 144 10.72 0.33 17.83
C TYR A 144 10.67 0.17 16.30
N ASN A 145 9.50 0.31 15.69
CA ASN A 145 9.35 0.27 14.24
C ASN A 145 10.04 1.45 13.56
N GLU A 146 9.93 2.66 14.12
CA GLU A 146 10.62 3.84 13.59
C GLU A 146 12.14 3.68 13.68
N CYS A 147 12.66 3.23 14.83
CA CYS A 147 14.07 2.87 14.97
C CYS A 147 14.51 1.87 13.91
N TRP A 148 13.73 0.80 13.68
CA TRP A 148 14.04 -0.22 12.68
C TRP A 148 14.04 0.34 11.26
N LEU A 149 13.08 1.20 10.90
CA LEU A 149 13.01 1.82 9.57
C LEU A 149 14.19 2.79 9.32
N TYR A 150 14.49 3.68 10.27
CA TYR A 150 15.62 4.59 10.12
C TYR A 150 16.96 3.85 10.06
N TYR A 151 17.14 2.82 10.89
CA TYR A 151 18.29 1.94 10.81
C TYR A 151 18.39 1.28 9.43
N SER A 152 17.27 0.77 8.91
CA SER A 152 17.23 0.12 7.59
C SER A 152 17.63 1.06 6.46
N PHE A 153 17.16 2.30 6.47
CA PHE A 153 17.51 3.29 5.43
C PHE A 153 18.93 3.82 5.58
N MET A 154 19.38 4.04 6.81
CA MET A 154 20.76 4.42 7.09
C MET A 154 21.75 3.36 6.57
N GLU A 155 21.45 2.07 6.74
CA GLU A 155 22.32 0.98 6.29
C GLU A 155 22.41 0.86 4.77
N GLN A 156 21.37 1.27 4.04
CA GLN A 156 21.31 1.20 2.57
C GLN A 156 21.72 2.52 1.89
N GLU A 157 21.75 3.64 2.60
CA GLU A 157 22.07 4.95 2.03
C GLU A 157 23.54 5.04 1.62
N SER A 158 23.75 5.43 0.36
CA SER A 158 25.06 5.52 -0.27
C SER A 158 25.68 6.92 -0.17
N ASP A 159 24.86 7.98 -0.12
CA ASP A 159 25.35 9.35 0.05
C ASP A 159 25.61 9.62 1.54
N PRO A 160 26.88 9.87 1.96
CA PRO A 160 27.20 10.09 3.36
C PRO A 160 26.45 11.26 4.01
N ARG A 161 26.06 12.28 3.22
CA ARG A 161 25.35 13.45 3.74
C ARG A 161 23.90 13.10 4.08
N ILE A 162 23.26 12.28 3.25
CA ILE A 162 21.90 11.80 3.50
C ILE A 162 21.91 10.74 4.59
N LYS A 163 22.93 9.87 4.62
CA LYS A 163 23.12 8.89 5.70
C LYS A 163 23.22 9.56 7.07
N ALA A 164 23.89 10.70 7.17
CA ALA A 164 23.95 11.49 8.41
C ALA A 164 22.57 12.03 8.85
N ILE A 165 21.66 12.31 7.91
CA ILE A 165 20.28 12.71 8.22
C ILE A 165 19.51 11.50 8.77
N TRP A 166 19.65 10.33 8.16
CA TRP A 166 19.04 9.10 8.68
C TRP A 166 19.56 8.75 10.08
N GLU A 167 20.86 8.84 10.29
CA GLU A 167 21.49 8.62 11.60
C GLU A 167 20.98 9.60 12.67
N LEU A 168 20.82 10.89 12.32
CA LEU A 168 20.26 11.89 13.22
C LEU A 168 18.84 11.51 13.68
N HIS A 169 17.96 11.13 12.75
CA HIS A 169 16.59 10.76 13.09
C HIS A 169 16.56 9.43 13.86
N LEU A 170 17.41 8.46 13.50
CA LEU A 170 17.57 7.24 14.30
C LEU A 170 17.94 7.54 15.76
N GLN A 171 18.84 8.49 16.00
CA GLN A 171 19.20 8.90 17.36
C GLN A 171 18.03 9.55 18.12
N MET A 172 17.17 10.30 17.43
CA MET A 172 15.94 10.85 18.02
C MET A 172 14.97 9.74 18.42
N GLU A 173 14.68 8.80 17.51
CA GLU A 173 13.76 7.71 17.81
C GLU A 173 14.31 6.76 18.88
N LEU A 174 15.62 6.53 18.94
CA LEU A 174 16.22 5.76 20.04
C LEU A 174 16.00 6.43 21.40
N ALA A 175 16.04 7.77 21.46
CA ALA A 175 15.73 8.50 22.69
C ALA A 175 14.23 8.45 23.03
N GLN A 176 13.34 8.43 22.04
CA GLN A 176 11.90 8.25 22.25
C GLN A 176 11.58 6.82 22.70
N LEU A 177 12.19 5.81 22.09
CA LEU A 177 12.07 4.41 22.48
C LEU A 177 12.53 4.19 23.93
N GLN A 178 13.63 4.83 24.35
CA GLN A 178 14.07 4.77 25.75
C GLN A 178 13.03 5.36 26.70
N GLN A 179 12.41 6.48 26.34
CA GLN A 179 11.33 7.10 27.14
C GLN A 179 10.08 6.21 27.17
N ALA A 180 9.70 5.63 26.04
CA ALA A 180 8.60 4.67 25.97
C ALA A 180 8.85 3.44 26.84
N ALA A 181 10.09 2.92 26.86
CA ALA A 181 10.50 1.83 27.73
C ALA A 181 10.36 2.19 29.21
N ASP A 182 10.74 3.41 29.61
CA ASP A 182 10.58 3.87 30.98
C ASP A 182 9.11 4.01 31.38
N LEU A 183 8.25 4.48 30.47
CA LEU A 183 6.80 4.53 30.66
C LEU A 183 6.20 3.12 30.80
N LEU A 184 6.61 2.17 29.96
CA LEU A 184 6.18 0.77 30.06
C LEU A 184 6.55 0.21 31.44
N ARG A 185 7.81 0.36 31.87
CA ARG A 185 8.27 -0.11 33.19
C ARG A 185 7.49 0.52 34.33
N GLN A 186 7.21 1.82 34.24
CA GLN A 186 6.52 2.56 35.30
C GLN A 186 5.03 2.17 35.42
N TYR A 187 4.33 2.04 34.31
CA TYR A 187 2.86 1.93 34.31
C TYR A 187 2.33 0.53 34.03
N ASP A 188 3.09 -0.29 33.31
CA ASP A 188 2.71 -1.66 32.95
C ASP A 188 3.54 -2.69 33.75
N GLY A 189 4.78 -2.35 34.10
CA GLY A 189 5.65 -3.17 34.95
C GLY A 189 6.41 -4.28 34.20
N ARG A 190 6.23 -4.37 32.88
CA ARG A 190 6.99 -5.24 31.99
C ARG A 190 8.23 -4.54 31.44
N GLU A 191 9.18 -5.35 30.98
CA GLU A 191 10.35 -4.91 30.23
C GLU A 191 10.04 -4.88 28.73
N PRO A 192 10.61 -3.94 27.96
CA PRO A 192 10.30 -3.79 26.53
C PRO A 192 10.65 -5.03 25.70
N GLU A 193 11.67 -5.80 26.09
CA GLU A 193 12.06 -7.06 25.44
C GLU A 193 10.97 -8.14 25.53
N GLN A 194 10.02 -8.01 26.46
CA GLN A 194 8.85 -8.90 26.52
C GLN A 194 7.84 -8.58 25.42
N ILE A 195 7.91 -7.39 24.82
CA ILE A 195 7.00 -6.93 23.76
C ILE A 195 7.63 -7.13 22.38
N VAL A 196 8.87 -6.66 22.21
CA VAL A 196 9.58 -6.65 20.91
C VAL A 196 10.64 -7.74 20.76
N GLY A 197 10.81 -8.57 21.79
CA GLY A 197 11.81 -9.63 21.85
C GLY A 197 13.18 -9.14 22.33
N ALA A 198 14.01 -10.09 22.75
CA ALA A 198 15.36 -9.84 23.27
C ALA A 198 16.47 -9.99 22.20
N ALA A 199 16.11 -10.26 20.94
CA ALA A 199 17.07 -10.51 19.86
C ALA A 199 17.73 -9.24 19.30
N GLY A 200 17.34 -8.06 19.80
CA GLY A 200 17.75 -6.77 19.24
C GLY A 200 17.03 -6.46 17.92
N VAL A 201 17.52 -5.42 17.23
CA VAL A 201 16.95 -4.93 15.98
C VAL A 201 16.99 -6.05 14.91
N PRO A 202 15.87 -6.33 14.22
CA PRO A 202 15.85 -7.30 13.13
C PRO A 202 16.78 -6.93 11.98
N GLU A 203 16.91 -7.87 11.03
CA GLU A 203 17.55 -7.57 9.74
C GLU A 203 16.91 -6.32 9.10
N PRO A 204 17.70 -5.44 8.47
CA PRO A 204 17.20 -4.28 7.75
C PRO A 204 16.09 -4.62 6.75
N LEU A 205 15.08 -3.76 6.66
CA LEU A 205 14.12 -3.74 5.56
C LEU A 205 14.85 -3.38 4.26
N LEU A 206 14.76 -4.19 3.23
CA LEU A 206 15.43 -3.94 1.95
C LEU A 206 14.49 -3.36 0.89
N PHE A 207 14.97 -2.36 0.16
CA PHE A 207 14.31 -1.88 -1.06
C PHE A 207 14.92 -2.57 -2.29
N GLU A 208 14.16 -3.49 -2.88
CA GLU A 208 14.56 -4.24 -4.07
C GLU A 208 13.82 -3.77 -5.32
N PRO A 209 14.38 -3.98 -6.52
CA PRO A 209 13.67 -3.72 -7.78
C PRO A 209 12.32 -4.43 -7.83
N ASN A 210 11.25 -3.66 -8.04
CA ASN A 210 9.88 -4.18 -7.89
C ASN A 210 9.28 -4.71 -9.19
N LYS A 211 9.73 -4.26 -10.37
CA LYS A 211 9.02 -4.47 -11.65
C LYS A 211 8.68 -5.93 -11.95
N GLU A 212 9.64 -6.83 -11.82
CA GLU A 212 9.42 -8.27 -12.09
C GLU A 212 8.37 -8.86 -11.13
N PHE A 213 8.55 -8.60 -9.83
CA PHE A 213 7.61 -9.04 -8.79
C PHE A 213 6.20 -8.54 -9.09
N LEU A 214 6.10 -7.25 -9.40
CA LEU A 214 4.88 -6.53 -9.71
C LEU A 214 4.17 -7.04 -10.96
N ARG A 215 4.90 -7.40 -12.01
CA ARG A 215 4.37 -8.04 -13.23
C ARG A 215 3.91 -9.47 -12.96
N GLY A 216 4.66 -10.22 -12.15
CA GLY A 216 4.29 -11.56 -11.72
C GLY A 216 2.97 -11.59 -10.92
N LEU A 217 2.77 -10.61 -10.04
CA LEU A 217 1.49 -10.45 -9.33
C LEU A 217 0.34 -10.14 -10.30
N LEU A 218 0.52 -9.24 -11.27
CA LEU A 218 -0.52 -8.93 -12.27
C LEU A 218 -0.88 -10.17 -13.11
N ALA A 219 0.12 -10.97 -13.47
CA ALA A 219 -0.09 -12.19 -14.25
C ALA A 219 -0.87 -13.29 -13.49
N THR A 220 -0.79 -13.31 -12.16
CA THR A 220 -1.23 -14.47 -11.36
C THR A 220 -2.39 -14.19 -10.40
N GLN A 221 -2.58 -12.93 -9.97
CA GLN A 221 -3.41 -12.57 -8.83
C GLN A 221 -4.41 -11.45 -9.10
N MET A 222 -4.49 -10.91 -10.32
CA MET A 222 -5.35 -9.75 -10.63
C MET A 222 -6.85 -10.01 -10.45
N ASP A 223 -7.27 -11.24 -10.65
CA ASP A 223 -8.64 -11.74 -10.53
C ASP A 223 -8.98 -12.23 -9.11
N LEU A 224 -8.07 -12.15 -8.14
CA LEU A 224 -8.37 -12.56 -6.76
C LEU A 224 -9.21 -11.51 -6.02
N THR A 225 -10.38 -11.90 -5.55
CA THR A 225 -11.18 -11.16 -4.56
C THR A 225 -11.19 -11.90 -3.21
N LYS A 226 -11.84 -11.33 -2.20
CA LYS A 226 -11.92 -11.92 -0.85
C LYS A 226 -13.31 -12.45 -0.55
N LEU A 227 -13.36 -13.58 0.15
CA LEU A 227 -14.58 -14.11 0.78
C LEU A 227 -14.24 -14.51 2.22
N GLY A 228 -14.75 -13.72 3.17
CA GLY A 228 -14.31 -13.71 4.56
C GLY A 228 -12.82 -13.44 4.66
N GLU A 229 -12.11 -14.28 5.40
CA GLU A 229 -10.66 -14.19 5.55
C GLU A 229 -9.88 -14.80 4.36
N GLY A 230 -10.56 -15.49 3.44
CA GLY A 230 -9.96 -16.21 2.32
C GLY A 230 -9.91 -15.40 1.02
N TYR A 231 -9.29 -16.00 0.00
CA TYR A 231 -9.24 -15.47 -1.37
C TYR A 231 -9.95 -16.40 -2.35
N VAL A 232 -10.69 -15.82 -3.28
CA VAL A 232 -11.43 -16.51 -4.34
C VAL A 232 -11.22 -15.79 -5.67
N ARG A 233 -11.31 -16.50 -6.80
CA ARG A 233 -11.20 -15.89 -8.14
C ARG A 233 -12.57 -15.54 -8.72
N GLU A 234 -13.59 -16.30 -8.36
CA GLU A 234 -14.94 -16.10 -8.86
C GLU A 234 -15.65 -15.03 -8.03
N ALA A 235 -16.37 -14.15 -8.73
CA ALA A 235 -17.26 -13.19 -8.10
C ALA A 235 -18.37 -13.95 -7.35
N HIS A 236 -18.61 -13.56 -6.10
CA HIS A 236 -19.66 -14.11 -5.26
C HIS A 236 -20.75 -13.07 -5.00
N GLU A 237 -21.91 -13.51 -4.53
CA GLU A 237 -23.10 -12.68 -4.31
C GLU A 237 -22.82 -11.36 -3.57
N ARG A 238 -22.07 -11.41 -2.46
CA ARG A 238 -21.71 -10.18 -1.71
C ARG A 238 -20.81 -9.21 -2.48
N PHE A 239 -19.92 -9.73 -3.31
CA PHE A 239 -19.07 -8.90 -4.16
C PHE A 239 -19.92 -8.26 -5.26
N GLU A 240 -20.72 -9.04 -5.99
CA GLU A 240 -21.62 -8.54 -7.03
C GLU A 240 -22.60 -7.49 -6.50
N TRP A 241 -23.18 -7.76 -5.33
CA TRP A 241 -24.07 -6.81 -4.64
C TRP A 241 -23.36 -5.49 -4.33
N MET A 242 -22.14 -5.53 -3.80
CA MET A 242 -21.37 -4.31 -3.49
C MET A 242 -21.08 -3.50 -4.75
N GLN A 243 -20.69 -4.18 -5.83
CA GLN A 243 -20.42 -3.57 -7.13
C GLN A 243 -21.67 -2.88 -7.71
N GLU A 244 -22.84 -3.52 -7.58
CA GLU A 244 -24.12 -2.93 -8.00
C GLU A 244 -24.51 -1.71 -7.15
N GLN A 245 -24.31 -1.75 -5.84
CA GLN A 245 -24.63 -0.63 -4.95
C GLN A 245 -23.77 0.60 -5.20
N LEU A 246 -22.47 0.41 -5.44
CA LEU A 246 -21.53 1.52 -5.63
C LEU A 246 -21.66 2.15 -7.02
N HIS A 247 -21.72 1.31 -8.06
CA HIS A 247 -21.64 1.80 -9.43
C HIS A 247 -23.02 2.01 -10.04
N ALA A 248 -24.05 1.29 -9.60
CA ALA A 248 -25.41 1.33 -10.15
C ALA A 248 -25.46 1.21 -11.70
N GLY A 249 -24.51 0.46 -12.28
CA GLY A 249 -24.31 0.33 -13.72
C GLY A 249 -23.66 1.55 -14.41
N GLY A 250 -23.36 2.59 -13.64
CA GLY A 250 -22.57 3.75 -14.06
C GLY A 250 -21.10 3.41 -14.24
N LYS A 251 -20.41 4.26 -15.00
CA LYS A 251 -18.97 4.16 -15.20
C LYS A 251 -18.27 4.92 -14.06
N PRO A 252 -17.31 4.31 -13.35
CA PRO A 252 -16.61 5.01 -12.29
C PRO A 252 -15.66 6.09 -12.84
N PRO A 253 -15.38 7.15 -12.05
CA PRO A 253 -14.51 8.25 -12.47
C PRO A 253 -13.13 7.81 -12.96
N SER A 254 -12.55 6.78 -12.33
CA SER A 254 -11.31 6.12 -12.72
C SER A 254 -11.28 5.69 -14.18
N GLU A 255 -12.36 5.11 -14.67
CA GLU A 255 -12.46 4.65 -16.05
C GLU A 255 -12.87 5.81 -16.99
N GLU A 256 -13.59 6.82 -16.51
CA GLU A 256 -13.87 8.05 -17.25
C GLU A 256 -12.59 8.84 -17.55
N VAL A 257 -11.67 8.93 -16.59
CA VAL A 257 -10.35 9.57 -16.78
C VAL A 257 -9.61 8.95 -17.94
N ILE A 258 -9.61 7.63 -18.06
CA ILE A 258 -8.94 6.92 -19.15
C ILE A 258 -9.62 7.19 -20.49
N ASP A 259 -10.96 7.22 -20.54
CA ASP A 259 -11.69 7.57 -21.76
C ASP A 259 -11.43 9.02 -22.19
N MET A 260 -11.48 9.96 -21.26
CA MET A 260 -11.14 11.37 -21.53
C MET A 260 -9.70 11.52 -22.02
N HIS A 261 -8.77 10.74 -21.47
CA HIS A 261 -7.40 10.71 -21.94
C HIS A 261 -7.31 10.23 -23.39
N ARG A 262 -7.96 9.10 -23.71
CA ARG A 262 -8.02 8.54 -25.07
C ARG A 262 -8.69 9.50 -26.05
N GLU A 263 -9.74 10.21 -25.67
CA GLU A 263 -10.37 11.22 -26.52
C GLU A 263 -9.43 12.40 -26.81
N LYS A 264 -8.73 12.87 -25.79
CA LYS A 264 -7.88 14.07 -25.87
C LYS A 264 -6.53 13.82 -26.54
N PHE A 265 -5.97 12.62 -26.35
CA PHE A 265 -4.63 12.27 -26.80
C PHE A 265 -4.60 11.08 -27.76
N GLY A 266 -5.72 10.46 -28.10
CA GLY A 266 -5.81 9.34 -29.04
C GLY A 266 -5.40 7.97 -28.47
N ASP A 267 -4.79 7.93 -27.28
CA ASP A 267 -4.50 6.70 -26.54
C ASP A 267 -4.32 7.02 -25.04
N GLU A 268 -4.15 6.00 -24.21
CA GLU A 268 -3.83 6.10 -22.78
C GLU A 268 -2.32 6.20 -22.50
N TYR A 269 -1.95 6.90 -21.44
CA TYR A 269 -0.56 7.05 -21.00
C TYR A 269 -0.07 5.79 -20.29
N ARG A 270 1.04 5.20 -20.77
CA ARG A 270 1.66 3.99 -20.24
C ARG A 270 3.19 4.10 -20.23
N ILE A 271 3.82 3.45 -19.26
CA ILE A 271 5.26 3.22 -19.16
C ILE A 271 5.46 1.72 -18.89
N GLU A 272 5.84 0.96 -19.92
CA GLU A 272 6.05 -0.48 -19.88
C GLU A 272 7.50 -0.80 -20.33
N THR A 273 8.47 -0.70 -19.42
CA THR A 273 9.91 -0.88 -19.73
C THR A 273 10.31 -2.34 -19.87
N GLU A 274 9.66 -3.26 -19.17
CA GLU A 274 10.01 -4.69 -19.14
C GLU A 274 9.22 -5.53 -20.18
N GLY A 275 8.75 -4.88 -21.24
CA GLY A 275 8.02 -5.52 -22.34
C GLY A 275 6.50 -5.43 -22.24
N PRO A 276 5.75 -6.17 -23.08
CA PRO A 276 4.30 -6.03 -23.18
C PRO A 276 3.59 -6.45 -21.90
N HIS A 277 2.49 -5.77 -21.56
CA HIS A 277 1.69 -6.06 -20.38
C HIS A 277 1.50 -7.58 -20.12
N PRO A 278 1.72 -8.06 -18.86
CA PRO A 278 1.69 -9.48 -18.54
C PRO A 278 0.33 -10.15 -18.79
N VAL A 279 -0.76 -9.41 -18.58
CA VAL A 279 -2.12 -9.84 -18.91
C VAL A 279 -2.46 -9.46 -20.34
N GLU A 280 -2.78 -10.45 -21.18
CA GLU A 280 -3.00 -10.28 -22.62
C GLU A 280 -4.15 -9.32 -22.95
N SER A 281 -5.26 -9.40 -22.22
CA SER A 281 -6.43 -8.53 -22.42
C SER A 281 -6.16 -7.05 -22.11
N LEU A 282 -5.10 -6.74 -21.37
CA LEU A 282 -4.71 -5.39 -20.97
C LEU A 282 -3.54 -4.83 -21.77
N ARG A 283 -3.02 -5.57 -22.76
CA ARG A 283 -1.95 -5.07 -23.64
C ARG A 283 -2.43 -3.88 -24.46
N ALA A 284 -1.53 -2.91 -24.69
CA ALA A 284 -1.80 -1.79 -25.57
C ALA A 284 -2.20 -2.29 -26.97
N ARG A 285 -3.13 -1.58 -27.61
CA ARG A 285 -3.57 -1.92 -28.98
C ARG A 285 -2.41 -1.73 -29.96
N GLU A 286 -2.35 -2.56 -31.00
CA GLU A 286 -1.33 -2.39 -32.05
C GLU A 286 -1.43 -0.98 -32.66
N GLY A 287 -0.31 -0.25 -32.67
CA GLY A 287 -0.22 1.14 -33.18
C GLY A 287 -0.32 2.25 -32.12
N ALA A 288 -0.53 1.91 -30.85
CA ALA A 288 -0.82 2.88 -29.79
C ALA A 288 0.42 3.40 -29.01
N ARG A 289 1.60 2.77 -29.20
CA ARG A 289 2.84 3.21 -28.53
C ARG A 289 3.29 4.60 -28.99
N ARG A 290 3.02 5.60 -28.17
CA ARG A 290 3.69 6.90 -28.27
C ARG A 290 5.11 6.77 -27.72
N ALA A 291 6.08 7.18 -28.53
CA ALA A 291 7.47 7.37 -28.11
C ALA A 291 7.59 8.50 -27.05
#